data_AF-A0A1Q9GT14-F1
#
_entry.id   AF-A0A1Q9GT14-F1
#
_cell.length_a   1.000
_cell.length_b   1.000
_cell.length_c   1.000
_cell.angle_alpha   90.00
_cell.angle_beta   90.00
_cell.angle_gamma   90.00
#
_symmetry.space_group_name_H-M   'P 1'
#
loop_
_entity.id
_entity.type
_entity.pdbx_description
1 polymer ?
#
loop_
_entity_poly.entity_id
_entity_poly.type
_entity_poly.pdbx_seq_one_letter_code
_entity_poly.pdbx_strand_id
1 'polypeptide(L)'
;MTHLRQALPAAALLAALAGCTTSSPSSTSGPIEITPDASPPTATTEQGKVQAFMLRGNVVLGHESNSIQPCGSSQQYWLNTPIAARQAIAQITRPGYEPMYGEFIGYLEPAPDEGFAAAYDGRFQVKQINLISAEMLGGCQRPPHATRAFGNEPGWVIELDGDKANLIRPGQQRQQQVITSKEIVAGRQHYQGQGFSLTLTKGQCNDTMSDSLFGWQATLNWQGSNYNGCATLGATDITLSWSGRYQGTSYIDNTPVLTTTVTLNPDHSATTRYDYPSGEPSLNEVGFWQQASDNTVQVVMTQHQGRRLISERVFTFDDNRITVKEETVNGQTFSLGGDGLSLERQ
;
A
#
# COMPACT_ATOMS: atom_id res chain seq x y z
N MET A 1 -46.48 46.58 -2.82
CA MET A 1 -45.46 47.58 -3.23
C MET A 1 -44.14 46.83 -3.37
N THR A 2 -43.46 46.70 -4.50
CA THR A 2 -43.65 47.16 -5.88
C THR A 2 -42.71 46.28 -6.69
N HIS A 3 -43.19 45.71 -7.79
CA HIS A 3 -42.36 45.01 -8.78
C HIS A 3 -41.36 45.98 -9.43
N LEU A 4 -40.21 45.50 -9.91
CA LEU A 4 -39.81 45.74 -11.30
C LEU A 4 -38.71 44.78 -11.77
N ARG A 5 -39.03 44.07 -12.85
CA ARG A 5 -38.14 43.42 -13.82
C ARG A 5 -37.33 44.49 -14.55
N GLN A 6 -36.14 44.18 -15.04
CA GLN A 6 -35.68 44.62 -16.37
C GLN A 6 -34.70 43.61 -16.98
N ALA A 7 -34.84 43.43 -18.29
CA ALA A 7 -34.12 42.49 -19.14
C ALA A 7 -33.54 43.24 -20.36
N LEU A 8 -32.44 42.69 -20.91
CA LEU A 8 -31.91 42.82 -22.30
C LEU A 8 -31.32 44.19 -22.71
N PRO A 9 -30.43 44.29 -23.74
CA PRO A 9 -30.26 43.39 -24.90
C PRO A 9 -28.82 43.08 -25.37
N ALA A 10 -28.77 42.26 -26.44
CA ALA A 10 -27.65 41.78 -27.23
C ALA A 10 -26.95 42.82 -28.13
N ALA A 11 -25.72 42.53 -28.56
CA ALA A 11 -25.17 42.99 -29.84
C ALA A 11 -24.07 42.06 -30.34
N ALA A 12 -24.31 41.45 -31.51
CA ALA A 12 -23.33 40.74 -32.32
C ALA A 12 -22.66 41.71 -33.28
N LEU A 13 -21.35 41.53 -33.56
CA LEU A 13 -20.68 42.13 -34.71
C LEU A 13 -19.56 41.21 -35.22
N LEU A 14 -19.78 40.65 -36.41
CA LEU A 14 -18.77 40.08 -37.30
C LEU A 14 -18.21 41.21 -38.19
N ALA A 15 -16.89 41.24 -38.41
CA ALA A 15 -16.28 41.82 -39.60
C ALA A 15 -14.92 41.17 -39.88
N ALA A 16 -14.80 40.53 -41.04
CA ALA A 16 -13.57 40.05 -41.64
C ALA A 16 -12.97 41.14 -42.54
N LEU A 17 -11.65 41.14 -42.73
CA LEU A 17 -10.96 41.66 -43.93
C LEU A 17 -9.55 41.03 -44.04
N ALA A 18 -9.25 40.59 -45.26
CA ALA A 18 -8.03 39.91 -45.69
C ALA A 18 -6.99 40.88 -46.29
N GLY A 19 -5.72 40.45 -46.39
CA GLY A 19 -4.69 41.08 -47.21
C GLY A 19 -3.34 40.32 -47.25
N CYS A 20 -2.98 39.78 -48.42
CA CYS A 20 -1.71 39.10 -48.79
C CYS A 20 -0.53 40.11 -48.94
N THR A 21 0.78 39.80 -49.05
CA THR A 21 1.49 38.99 -50.09
C THR A 21 2.99 38.72 -49.78
N THR A 22 3.50 37.55 -50.24
CA THR A 22 4.81 37.18 -50.92
C THR A 22 6.17 37.82 -50.52
N SER A 23 7.34 37.16 -50.44
CA SER A 23 7.99 36.12 -51.30
C SER A 23 9.27 35.47 -50.71
N SER A 24 9.62 34.24 -51.13
CA SER A 24 10.76 33.34 -50.79
C SER A 24 12.12 33.66 -51.49
N PRO A 25 13.27 32.97 -51.22
CA PRO A 25 13.59 31.59 -51.70
C PRO A 25 14.40 30.69 -50.70
N SER A 26 14.10 29.39 -50.54
CA SER A 26 14.59 28.17 -51.23
C SER A 26 15.89 27.53 -50.70
N SER A 27 15.79 26.34 -50.08
CA SER A 27 16.63 25.18 -50.42
C SER A 27 16.01 23.86 -49.94
N THR A 28 16.06 22.90 -50.87
CA THR A 28 15.33 21.64 -51.01
C THR A 28 15.93 20.48 -50.21
N SER A 29 15.09 19.61 -49.63
CA SER A 29 15.29 18.14 -49.64
C SER A 29 14.10 17.37 -49.05
N GLY A 30 13.38 16.66 -49.93
CA GLY A 30 12.71 15.34 -49.74
C GLY A 30 11.66 15.12 -48.64
N PRO A 31 10.44 14.59 -48.97
CA PRO A 31 9.54 14.05 -47.96
C PRO A 31 9.99 12.64 -47.54
N ILE A 32 10.24 12.42 -46.25
CA ILE A 32 10.51 11.10 -45.70
C ILE A 32 9.19 10.34 -45.58
N GLU A 33 9.08 9.29 -46.38
CA GLU A 33 8.03 8.28 -46.39
C GLU A 33 8.08 7.47 -45.08
N ILE A 34 6.98 7.44 -44.32
CA ILE A 34 6.86 6.66 -43.08
C ILE A 34 6.35 5.26 -43.46
N THR A 35 7.25 4.28 -43.53
CA THR A 35 6.90 2.87 -43.59
C THR A 35 6.78 2.31 -42.16
N PRO A 36 5.73 1.53 -41.83
CA PRO A 36 5.59 0.92 -40.51
C PRO A 36 6.14 -0.51 -40.52
N ASP A 37 7.23 -0.77 -39.81
CA ASP A 37 7.40 -2.06 -39.13
C ASP A 37 8.52 -2.02 -38.06
N ALA A 38 8.48 -3.05 -37.22
CA ALA A 38 9.39 -3.43 -36.13
C ALA A 38 9.07 -2.83 -34.75
N SER A 39 8.39 -3.67 -33.97
CA SER A 39 8.13 -3.60 -32.53
C SER A 39 9.27 -2.99 -31.70
N PRO A 40 8.97 -2.18 -30.67
CA PRO A 40 9.95 -1.88 -29.63
C PRO A 40 10.26 -3.16 -28.84
N PRO A 41 11.52 -3.39 -28.45
CA PRO A 41 11.83 -4.46 -27.52
C PRO A 41 11.14 -4.16 -26.20
N THR A 42 10.35 -5.12 -25.73
CA THR A 42 9.82 -5.18 -24.37
C THR A 42 11.02 -5.26 -23.42
N ALA A 43 11.52 -4.10 -22.98
CA ALA A 43 12.39 -3.99 -21.84
C ALA A 43 11.51 -4.16 -20.58
N THR A 44 11.22 -5.41 -20.24
CA THR A 44 10.67 -5.74 -18.92
C THR A 44 11.80 -5.62 -17.92
N THR A 45 11.97 -4.44 -17.36
CA THR A 45 12.82 -4.24 -16.20
C THR A 45 12.13 -4.90 -15.01
N GLU A 46 12.72 -5.95 -14.42
CA GLU A 46 12.31 -6.51 -13.11
C GLU A 46 12.69 -5.57 -11.95
N GLN A 47 12.41 -4.28 -12.11
CA GLN A 47 12.47 -3.23 -11.10
C GLN A 47 11.03 -2.73 -10.97
N GLY A 48 10.39 -2.98 -9.82
CA GLY A 48 9.00 -2.54 -9.60
C GLY A 48 8.00 -3.57 -9.08
N LYS A 49 8.43 -4.78 -8.66
CA LYS A 49 7.57 -5.64 -7.83
C LYS A 49 7.79 -5.29 -6.37
N VAL A 50 6.94 -4.43 -5.83
CA VAL A 50 6.91 -4.12 -4.40
C VAL A 50 6.53 -5.35 -3.58
N GLN A 51 7.07 -5.44 -2.37
CA GLN A 51 6.77 -6.51 -1.45
C GLN A 51 5.43 -6.26 -0.75
N ALA A 52 4.58 -7.29 -0.75
CA ALA A 52 3.32 -7.19 -0.02
C ALA A 52 3.57 -7.22 1.49
N PHE A 53 2.84 -6.40 2.23
CA PHE A 53 2.94 -6.25 3.68
C PHE A 53 1.58 -6.43 4.35
N MET A 54 1.61 -6.66 5.67
CA MET A 54 0.41 -6.81 6.49
C MET A 54 -0.10 -5.42 6.90
N LEU A 55 -1.34 -5.08 6.56
CA LEU A 55 -2.00 -3.86 7.01
C LEU A 55 -3.24 -4.21 7.84
N ARG A 56 -3.30 -3.69 9.06
CA ARG A 56 -4.46 -3.83 9.96
C ARG A 56 -5.09 -2.48 10.25
N GLY A 57 -6.41 -2.44 10.34
CA GLY A 57 -7.13 -1.17 10.43
C GLY A 57 -8.62 -1.28 10.66
N ASN A 58 -9.24 -0.12 10.83
CA ASN A 58 -10.68 0.02 10.72
C ASN A 58 -11.06 0.05 9.25
N VAL A 59 -12.06 -0.74 8.86
CA VAL A 59 -12.46 -0.96 7.48
C VAL A 59 -13.90 -0.52 7.30
N VAL A 60 -14.15 0.31 6.30
CA VAL A 60 -15.50 0.73 5.91
C VAL A 60 -15.74 0.26 4.48
N LEU A 61 -16.78 -0.56 4.29
CA LEU A 61 -17.13 -1.15 3.00
C LEU A 61 -18.56 -0.81 2.62
N GLY A 62 -18.76 -0.39 1.38
CA GLY A 62 -20.05 -0.30 0.73
C GLY A 62 -19.93 0.30 -0.67
N HIS A 63 -21.03 0.86 -1.20
CA HIS A 63 -21.12 1.20 -2.63
C HIS A 63 -20.16 2.34 -3.05
N GLU A 64 -20.00 3.34 -2.20
CA GLU A 64 -19.20 4.56 -2.51
C GLU A 64 -18.02 4.77 -1.56
N SER A 65 -17.91 3.93 -0.52
CA SER A 65 -16.83 3.96 0.45
C SER A 65 -16.23 2.57 0.59
N ASN A 66 -14.95 2.45 0.27
CA ASN A 66 -14.19 1.22 0.42
C ASN A 66 -12.80 1.62 0.90
N SER A 67 -12.63 1.71 2.22
CA SER A 67 -11.44 2.27 2.82
C SER A 67 -10.91 1.43 3.98
N ILE A 68 -9.61 1.59 4.22
CA ILE A 68 -8.94 1.13 5.43
C ILE A 68 -8.21 2.31 6.07
N GLN A 69 -8.46 2.52 7.36
CA GLN A 69 -7.71 3.41 8.22
C GLN A 69 -6.74 2.56 9.05
N PRO A 70 -5.41 2.61 8.82
CA PRO A 70 -4.46 1.85 9.60
C PRO A 70 -4.62 2.12 11.09
N CYS A 71 -4.44 1.09 11.93
CA CYS A 71 -4.59 1.26 13.37
C CYS A 71 -3.63 2.31 13.92
N GLY A 72 -4.14 3.27 14.70
CA GLY A 72 -3.34 4.35 15.28
C GLY A 72 -3.03 5.52 14.34
N SER A 73 -3.62 5.53 13.13
CA SER A 73 -3.41 6.58 12.12
C SER A 73 -4.68 7.38 11.84
N SER A 74 -4.53 8.60 11.33
CA SER A 74 -5.59 9.37 10.66
C SER A 74 -5.60 9.19 9.14
N GLN A 75 -4.56 8.59 8.57
CA GLN A 75 -4.43 8.27 7.16
C GLN A 75 -5.50 7.25 6.76
N GLN A 76 -6.01 7.38 5.55
CA GLN A 76 -6.87 6.37 4.95
C GLN A 76 -6.34 5.99 3.57
N TYR A 77 -6.54 4.73 3.20
CA TYR A 77 -6.30 4.24 1.86
C TYR A 77 -7.59 3.69 1.27
N TRP A 78 -7.76 3.87 -0.03
CA TRP A 78 -8.82 3.19 -0.76
C TRP A 78 -8.51 1.69 -0.79
N LEU A 79 -9.39 0.87 -0.24
CA LEU A 79 -9.19 -0.57 -0.17
C LEU A 79 -9.73 -1.23 -1.44
N ASN A 80 -8.86 -1.89 -2.21
CA ASN A 80 -9.30 -2.68 -3.36
C ASN A 80 -9.24 -4.17 -3.04
N THR A 81 -10.40 -4.76 -2.77
CA THR A 81 -10.53 -6.18 -2.42
C THR A 81 -10.67 -7.05 -3.68
N PRO A 82 -10.17 -8.32 -3.66
CA PRO A 82 -10.31 -9.22 -4.80
C PRO A 82 -11.78 -9.49 -5.13
N ILE A 83 -12.12 -9.53 -6.42
CA ILE A 83 -13.50 -9.81 -6.88
C ILE A 83 -14.02 -11.13 -6.27
N ALA A 84 -13.18 -12.16 -6.22
CA ALA A 84 -13.53 -13.46 -5.65
C ALA A 84 -13.98 -13.41 -4.18
N ALA A 85 -13.56 -12.40 -3.41
CA ALA A 85 -13.92 -12.26 -2.00
C ALA A 85 -15.18 -11.40 -1.78
N ARG A 86 -15.68 -10.68 -2.79
CA ARG A 86 -16.75 -9.69 -2.63
C ARG A 86 -18.04 -10.28 -2.07
N GLN A 87 -18.45 -11.46 -2.53
CA GLN A 87 -19.67 -12.10 -2.04
C GLN A 87 -19.55 -12.43 -0.54
N ALA A 88 -18.41 -12.99 -0.12
CA ALA A 88 -18.16 -13.33 1.28
C ALA A 88 -18.10 -12.10 2.19
N ILE A 89 -17.42 -11.06 1.72
CA ILE A 89 -17.35 -9.77 2.40
C ILE A 89 -18.75 -9.17 2.57
N ALA A 90 -19.60 -9.22 1.52
CA ALA A 90 -20.95 -8.70 1.59
C ALA A 90 -21.82 -9.42 2.63
N GLN A 91 -21.57 -10.70 2.93
CA GLN A 91 -22.31 -11.44 3.96
C GLN A 91 -21.98 -10.99 5.38
N ILE A 92 -20.77 -10.48 5.62
CA ILE A 92 -20.34 -10.02 6.96
C ILE A 92 -20.40 -8.50 7.12
N THR A 93 -20.61 -7.75 6.02
CA THR A 93 -20.65 -6.29 6.04
C THR A 93 -21.96 -5.83 6.68
N ARG A 94 -21.86 -5.02 7.73
CA ARG A 94 -23.03 -4.48 8.43
C ARG A 94 -23.69 -3.33 7.65
N PRO A 95 -25.03 -3.19 7.73
CA PRO A 95 -25.72 -2.03 7.17
C PRO A 95 -25.18 -0.71 7.73
N GLY A 96 -25.28 0.37 6.96
CA GLY A 96 -24.98 1.72 7.46
C GLY A 96 -23.50 2.11 7.49
N TYR A 97 -22.61 1.37 6.80
CA TYR A 97 -21.18 1.68 6.73
C TYR A 97 -20.47 1.65 8.09
N GLU A 98 -20.93 0.79 9.01
CA GLU A 98 -20.28 0.62 10.31
C GLU A 98 -18.83 0.11 10.13
N PRO A 99 -17.84 0.73 10.79
CA PRO A 99 -16.47 0.25 10.74
C PRO A 99 -16.32 -1.16 11.29
N MET A 100 -15.69 -2.03 10.50
CA MET A 100 -15.24 -3.36 10.92
C MET A 100 -13.75 -3.33 11.22
N TYR A 101 -13.25 -4.38 11.86
CA TYR A 101 -11.81 -4.59 11.95
C TYR A 101 -11.36 -5.46 10.78
N GLY A 102 -10.23 -5.13 10.16
CA GLY A 102 -9.65 -5.95 9.10
C GLY A 102 -8.14 -5.98 9.09
N GLU A 103 -7.62 -7.05 8.51
CA GLU A 103 -6.22 -7.38 8.35
C GLU A 103 -6.02 -7.93 6.93
N PHE A 104 -5.13 -7.32 6.19
CA PHE A 104 -4.92 -7.61 4.77
C PHE A 104 -3.45 -7.69 4.44
N ILE A 105 -3.12 -8.54 3.48
CA ILE A 105 -1.79 -8.61 2.89
C ILE A 105 -1.91 -8.05 1.48
N GLY A 106 -1.13 -7.03 1.17
CA GLY A 106 -1.27 -6.26 -0.06
C GLY A 106 -0.15 -5.25 -0.21
N TYR A 107 -0.34 -4.32 -1.13
CA TYR A 107 0.65 -3.31 -1.48
C TYR A 107 -0.07 -2.02 -1.90
N LEU A 108 0.61 -0.90 -1.86
CA LEU A 108 0.06 0.41 -2.20
C LEU A 108 0.35 0.77 -3.66
N GLU A 109 -0.58 1.50 -4.26
CA GLU A 109 -0.43 2.15 -5.56
C GLU A 109 -1.01 3.57 -5.45
N PRO A 110 -0.61 4.51 -6.34
CA PRO A 110 -1.30 5.78 -6.43
C PRO A 110 -2.80 5.59 -6.66
N ALA A 111 -3.60 6.40 -5.98
CA ALA A 111 -5.02 6.51 -6.32
C ALA A 111 -5.19 6.97 -7.77
N PRO A 112 -6.29 6.63 -8.46
CA PRO A 112 -6.59 7.17 -9.80
C PRO A 112 -6.84 8.69 -9.77
N ASP A 113 -6.84 9.32 -10.94
CA ASP A 113 -7.14 10.75 -11.09
C ASP A 113 -8.63 11.06 -10.88
N GLU A 114 -9.51 10.08 -11.10
CA GLU A 114 -10.96 10.22 -11.06
C GLU A 114 -11.64 9.09 -10.26
N GLY A 115 -12.90 9.31 -9.89
CA GLY A 115 -13.72 8.35 -9.14
C GLY A 115 -13.57 8.45 -7.62
N PHE A 116 -14.26 7.58 -6.88
CA PHE A 116 -14.31 7.62 -5.40
C PHE A 116 -12.94 7.48 -4.73
N ALA A 117 -12.01 6.78 -5.37
CA ALA A 117 -10.66 6.58 -4.86
C ALA A 117 -9.76 7.82 -5.03
N ALA A 118 -10.12 8.80 -5.88
CA ALA A 118 -9.24 9.93 -6.23
C ALA A 118 -8.92 10.88 -5.05
N ALA A 119 -9.74 10.86 -4.00
CA ALA A 119 -9.54 11.68 -2.80
C ALA A 119 -8.52 11.07 -1.80
N TYR A 120 -7.98 9.88 -2.07
CA TYR A 120 -7.03 9.19 -1.21
C TYR A 120 -5.60 9.35 -1.72
N ASP A 121 -4.62 9.40 -0.83
CA ASP A 121 -3.20 9.48 -1.22
C ASP A 121 -2.70 8.17 -1.86
N GLY A 122 -3.39 7.05 -1.62
CA GLY A 122 -3.08 5.75 -2.20
C GLY A 122 -4.23 4.76 -2.13
N ARG A 123 -4.15 3.73 -2.97
CA ARG A 123 -5.03 2.56 -2.93
C ARG A 123 -4.26 1.35 -2.43
N PHE A 124 -4.81 0.65 -1.44
CA PHE A 124 -4.28 -0.61 -0.94
C PHE A 124 -4.86 -1.77 -1.76
N GLN A 125 -4.01 -2.38 -2.58
CA GLN A 125 -4.31 -3.52 -3.41
C GLN A 125 -4.20 -4.81 -2.60
N VAL A 126 -5.34 -5.35 -2.18
CA VAL A 126 -5.39 -6.57 -1.38
C VAL A 126 -5.01 -7.76 -2.25
N LYS A 127 -3.88 -8.40 -1.94
CA LYS A 127 -3.51 -9.71 -2.52
C LYS A 127 -4.17 -10.85 -1.76
N GLN A 128 -4.42 -10.65 -0.47
CA GLN A 128 -4.99 -11.64 0.42
C GLN A 128 -5.64 -11.01 1.64
N ILE A 129 -6.80 -11.53 2.02
CA ILE A 129 -7.44 -11.24 3.31
C ILE A 129 -6.73 -12.10 4.36
N ASN A 130 -6.42 -11.55 5.53
CA ASN A 130 -6.03 -12.33 6.69
C ASN A 130 -7.25 -12.56 7.60
N LEU A 131 -7.91 -11.44 7.95
CA LEU A 131 -9.13 -11.41 8.78
C LEU A 131 -9.97 -10.19 8.39
N ILE A 132 -11.29 -10.35 8.37
CA ILE A 132 -12.24 -9.23 8.48
C ILE A 132 -13.27 -9.64 9.52
N SER A 133 -13.62 -8.77 10.46
CA SER A 133 -14.55 -9.10 11.53
C SER A 133 -15.41 -7.90 11.90
N ALA A 134 -16.73 -8.08 11.84
CA ALA A 134 -17.69 -7.09 12.33
C ALA A 134 -17.92 -7.19 13.85
N GLU A 135 -17.57 -8.32 14.46
CA GLU A 135 -17.66 -8.56 15.90
C GLU A 135 -16.50 -7.97 16.69
N MET A 136 -15.34 -7.82 16.06
CA MET A 136 -14.14 -7.29 16.71
C MET A 136 -14.17 -5.77 16.80
N LEU A 137 -15.21 -5.24 17.45
CA LEU A 137 -15.33 -3.84 17.80
C LEU A 137 -14.12 -3.44 18.66
N GLY A 138 -13.39 -2.43 18.20
CA GLY A 138 -12.14 -2.01 18.83
C GLY A 138 -10.94 -2.93 18.59
N GLY A 139 -10.91 -3.66 17.47
CA GLY A 139 -9.76 -4.48 17.08
C GLY A 139 -8.44 -3.70 17.06
N CYS A 140 -8.45 -2.43 16.64
CA CYS A 140 -7.25 -1.59 16.63
C CYS A 140 -6.68 -1.24 18.01
N GLN A 141 -7.46 -1.34 19.09
CA GLN A 141 -6.96 -1.14 20.46
C GLN A 141 -6.24 -2.38 20.99
N ARG A 142 -6.36 -3.53 20.31
CA ARG A 142 -5.67 -4.76 20.68
C ARG A 142 -4.28 -4.80 20.03
N PRO A 143 -3.26 -5.32 20.73
CA PRO A 143 -1.95 -5.54 20.11
C PRO A 143 -2.07 -6.53 18.93
N PRO A 144 -1.15 -6.48 17.95
CA PRO A 144 -1.08 -7.48 16.90
C PRO A 144 -1.03 -8.88 17.50
N HIS A 145 -1.86 -9.79 16.99
CA HIS A 145 -1.86 -11.17 17.45
C HIS A 145 -0.81 -11.99 16.70
N ALA A 146 -0.38 -13.09 17.31
CA ALA A 146 0.50 -14.06 16.64
C ALA A 146 -0.29 -14.94 15.65
N THR A 147 0.42 -15.70 14.80
CA THR A 147 -0.23 -16.68 13.91
C THR A 147 -1.00 -17.70 14.75
N ARG A 148 -2.26 -17.95 14.37
CA ARG A 148 -3.12 -18.91 15.06
C ARG A 148 -4.00 -19.70 14.10
N ALA A 149 -4.36 -20.91 14.48
CA ALA A 149 -5.37 -21.71 13.82
C ALA A 149 -6.37 -22.27 14.83
N PHE A 150 -7.59 -22.55 14.41
CA PHE A 150 -8.66 -22.98 15.29
C PHE A 150 -9.76 -23.70 14.52
N GLY A 151 -10.55 -24.51 15.23
CA GLY A 151 -11.74 -25.16 14.69
C GLY A 151 -12.71 -25.55 15.79
N ASN A 152 -13.96 -25.84 15.40
CA ASN A 152 -15.08 -25.94 16.34
C ASN A 152 -15.49 -27.38 16.66
N GLU A 153 -15.22 -28.36 15.80
CA GLU A 153 -15.66 -29.75 15.97
C GLU A 153 -14.53 -30.76 15.68
N PRO A 154 -13.86 -31.31 16.71
CA PRO A 154 -13.88 -30.85 18.11
C PRO A 154 -13.31 -29.44 18.25
N GLY A 155 -13.59 -28.75 19.36
CA GLY A 155 -13.02 -27.42 19.63
C GLY A 155 -11.50 -27.45 19.85
N TRP A 156 -10.74 -26.63 19.13
CA TRP A 156 -9.29 -26.49 19.31
C TRP A 156 -8.80 -25.11 18.86
N VAL A 157 -7.69 -24.66 19.48
CA VAL A 157 -6.92 -23.48 19.07
C VAL A 157 -5.44 -23.82 19.18
N ILE A 158 -4.66 -23.49 18.16
CA ILE A 158 -3.20 -23.48 18.22
C ILE A 158 -2.68 -22.07 18.00
N GLU A 159 -1.77 -21.61 18.86
CA GLU A 159 -1.10 -20.32 18.76
C GLU A 159 0.40 -20.54 18.59
N LEU A 160 1.01 -19.83 17.64
CA LEU A 160 2.45 -19.87 17.40
C LEU A 160 3.11 -18.68 18.07
N ASP A 161 3.93 -18.92 19.07
CA ASP A 161 4.66 -17.89 19.82
C ASP A 161 6.16 -18.13 19.69
N GLY A 162 6.83 -17.36 18.84
CA GLY A 162 8.24 -17.54 18.52
C GLY A 162 8.55 -18.91 17.91
N ASP A 163 9.21 -19.76 18.69
CA ASP A 163 9.58 -21.14 18.38
C ASP A 163 8.65 -22.18 19.06
N LYS A 164 7.53 -21.75 19.65
CA LYS A 164 6.60 -22.62 20.36
C LYS A 164 5.25 -22.69 19.67
N ALA A 165 4.67 -23.89 19.63
CA ALA A 165 3.30 -24.13 19.24
C ALA A 165 2.49 -24.52 20.49
N ASN A 166 1.47 -23.73 20.81
CA ASN A 166 0.63 -23.91 21.99
C ASN A 166 -0.76 -24.39 21.58
N LEU A 167 -1.09 -25.65 21.86
CA LEU A 167 -2.42 -26.22 21.63
C LEU A 167 -3.30 -26.06 22.88
N ILE A 168 -4.49 -25.52 22.67
CA ILE A 168 -5.54 -25.31 23.65
C ILE A 168 -6.79 -26.07 23.18
N ARG A 169 -7.35 -26.91 24.04
CA ARG A 169 -8.60 -27.63 23.80
C ARG A 169 -9.53 -27.45 25.00
N PRO A 170 -10.85 -27.29 24.79
CA PRO A 170 -11.81 -27.19 25.89
C PRO A 170 -11.67 -28.37 26.86
N GLY A 171 -11.62 -28.08 28.16
CA GLY A 171 -11.51 -29.09 29.21
C GLY A 171 -10.14 -29.77 29.34
N GLN A 172 -9.11 -29.30 28.62
CA GLN A 172 -7.76 -29.89 28.68
C GLN A 172 -6.70 -28.86 29.06
N GLN A 173 -5.58 -29.33 29.61
CA GLN A 173 -4.42 -28.49 29.86
C GLN A 173 -3.77 -28.05 28.55
N ARG A 174 -3.23 -26.82 28.54
CA ARG A 174 -2.45 -26.29 27.43
C ARG A 174 -1.26 -27.22 27.17
N GLN A 175 -1.13 -27.67 25.92
CA GLN A 175 0.00 -28.50 25.48
C GLN A 175 0.94 -27.64 24.63
N GLN A 176 2.25 -27.82 24.80
CA GLN A 176 3.26 -27.06 24.06
C GLN A 176 4.19 -28.01 23.33
N GLN A 177 4.61 -27.62 22.12
CA GLN A 177 5.69 -28.26 21.36
C GLN A 177 6.64 -27.20 20.81
N VAL A 178 7.87 -27.60 20.50
CA VAL A 178 8.87 -26.73 19.88
C VAL A 178 8.79 -26.87 18.35
N ILE A 179 8.72 -25.74 17.66
CA ILE A 179 8.79 -25.64 16.21
C ILE A 179 10.25 -25.81 15.80
N THR A 180 10.57 -26.91 15.10
CA THR A 180 11.93 -27.22 14.63
C THR A 180 12.14 -26.82 13.17
N SER A 181 11.07 -26.66 12.39
CA SER A 181 11.14 -26.24 11.00
C SER A 181 9.95 -25.36 10.61
N LYS A 182 10.21 -24.40 9.71
CA LYS A 182 9.23 -23.50 9.11
C LYS A 182 9.49 -23.45 7.60
N GLU A 183 8.48 -23.78 6.81
CA GLU A 183 8.49 -23.62 5.35
C GLU A 183 7.38 -22.64 4.98
N ILE A 184 7.77 -21.44 4.54
CA ILE A 184 6.84 -20.36 4.21
C ILE A 184 7.01 -20.05 2.73
N VAL A 185 5.98 -20.36 1.95
CA VAL A 185 5.91 -20.05 0.53
C VAL A 185 4.62 -19.29 0.22
N ALA A 186 4.55 -18.65 -0.94
CA ALA A 186 3.36 -17.89 -1.33
C ALA A 186 2.09 -18.78 -1.25
N GLY A 187 1.17 -18.42 -0.35
CA GLY A 187 -0.10 -19.12 -0.16
C GLY A 187 -0.04 -20.41 0.68
N ARG A 188 1.11 -20.80 1.23
CA ARG A 188 1.22 -21.95 2.14
C ARG A 188 2.28 -21.73 3.22
N GLN A 189 1.92 -22.00 4.47
CA GLN A 189 2.86 -22.02 5.59
C GLN A 189 2.81 -23.38 6.27
N HIS A 190 3.96 -24.01 6.42
CA HIS A 190 4.10 -25.30 7.10
C HIS A 190 5.03 -25.15 8.30
N TYR A 191 4.55 -25.59 9.45
CA TYR A 191 5.27 -25.61 10.71
C TYR A 191 5.38 -27.04 11.19
N GLN A 192 6.57 -27.44 11.62
CA GLN A 192 6.82 -28.80 12.06
C GLN A 192 7.61 -28.80 13.36
N GLY A 193 7.33 -29.79 14.19
CA GLY A 193 8.12 -30.12 15.38
C GLY A 193 7.93 -31.57 15.79
N GLN A 194 8.44 -31.92 16.98
CA GLN A 194 8.31 -33.28 17.47
C GLN A 194 6.83 -33.60 17.78
N GLY A 195 6.25 -34.54 17.04
CA GLY A 195 4.87 -34.96 17.26
C GLY A 195 3.82 -33.91 16.89
N PHE A 196 4.16 -32.89 16.09
CA PHE A 196 3.15 -32.03 15.48
C PHE A 196 3.55 -31.51 14.09
N SER A 197 2.54 -31.23 13.27
CA SER A 197 2.68 -30.48 12.03
C SER A 197 1.44 -29.62 11.79
N LEU A 198 1.62 -28.34 11.49
CA LEU A 198 0.55 -27.41 11.14
C LEU A 198 0.76 -26.91 9.71
N THR A 199 -0.24 -27.07 8.86
CA THR A 199 -0.24 -26.49 7.51
C THR A 199 -1.35 -25.46 7.40
N LEU A 200 -0.98 -24.24 7.02
CA LEU A 200 -1.90 -23.16 6.69
C LEU A 200 -1.89 -22.98 5.18
N THR A 201 -3.06 -22.98 4.55
CA THR A 201 -3.20 -22.75 3.11
C THR A 201 -4.07 -21.54 2.87
N LYS A 202 -3.66 -20.67 1.95
CA LYS A 202 -4.47 -19.53 1.52
C LYS A 202 -5.80 -20.06 1.00
N GLY A 203 -6.87 -19.57 1.59
CA GLY A 203 -8.21 -20.02 1.24
C GLY A 203 -9.21 -19.40 2.18
N GLN A 204 -10.33 -18.96 1.61
CA GLN A 204 -11.42 -18.46 2.43
C GLN A 204 -11.88 -19.55 3.41
N CYS A 205 -12.00 -19.18 4.67
CA CYS A 205 -12.54 -20.00 5.74
C CYS A 205 -13.58 -19.18 6.47
N ASN A 206 -14.79 -19.69 6.52
CA ASN A 206 -15.91 -19.06 7.19
C ASN A 206 -16.30 -19.95 8.37
N ASP A 207 -16.22 -19.41 9.57
CA ASP A 207 -16.89 -20.00 10.72
C ASP A 207 -18.32 -19.47 10.71
N THR A 208 -19.27 -20.33 10.34
CA THR A 208 -20.69 -19.99 10.14
C THR A 208 -21.37 -19.39 11.37
N MET A 209 -20.71 -19.40 12.52
CA MET A 209 -21.17 -18.84 13.79
C MET A 209 -20.63 -17.43 14.10
N SER A 210 -19.76 -16.87 13.24
CA SER A 210 -19.14 -15.55 13.46
C SER A 210 -19.39 -14.61 12.29
N ASP A 211 -19.63 -13.32 12.56
CA ASP A 211 -19.58 -12.26 11.54
C ASP A 211 -18.11 -11.96 11.15
N SER A 212 -17.35 -13.00 10.81
CA SER A 212 -15.92 -12.92 10.52
C SER A 212 -15.53 -13.76 9.31
N LEU A 213 -14.62 -13.23 8.51
CA LEU A 213 -14.04 -13.85 7.34
C LEU A 213 -12.56 -14.10 7.58
N PHE A 214 -12.15 -15.36 7.56
CA PHE A 214 -10.75 -15.77 7.70
C PHE A 214 -10.17 -16.11 6.32
N GLY A 215 -8.93 -15.70 6.07
CA GLY A 215 -8.29 -15.90 4.77
C GLY A 215 -7.40 -17.14 4.66
N TRP A 216 -7.36 -17.97 5.70
CA TRP A 216 -6.56 -19.17 5.75
C TRP A 216 -7.36 -20.36 6.26
N GLN A 217 -7.08 -21.52 5.66
CA GLN A 217 -7.51 -22.82 6.13
C GLN A 217 -6.34 -23.51 6.83
N ALA A 218 -6.64 -24.32 7.84
CA ALA A 218 -5.65 -25.02 8.65
C ALA A 218 -5.90 -26.52 8.68
N THR A 219 -4.80 -27.28 8.60
CA THR A 219 -4.75 -28.70 8.93
C THR A 219 -3.64 -28.91 9.96
N LEU A 220 -4.01 -29.44 11.12
CA LEU A 220 -3.11 -29.72 12.23
C LEU A 220 -3.06 -31.23 12.47
N ASN A 221 -1.86 -31.81 12.46
CA ASN A 221 -1.60 -33.09 13.10
C ASN A 221 -0.93 -32.82 14.45
N TRP A 222 -1.50 -33.35 15.52
CA TRP A 222 -0.94 -33.25 16.87
C TRP A 222 -0.99 -34.61 17.54
N GLN A 223 0.20 -35.19 17.76
CA GLN A 223 0.38 -36.49 18.39
C GLN A 223 -0.49 -37.59 17.74
N GLY A 224 -0.61 -37.56 16.42
CA GLY A 224 -1.42 -38.51 15.64
C GLY A 224 -2.90 -38.12 15.48
N SER A 225 -3.40 -37.11 16.20
CA SER A 225 -4.76 -36.57 16.00
C SER A 225 -4.78 -35.52 14.90
N ASN A 226 -5.77 -35.58 14.00
CA ASN A 226 -5.94 -34.60 12.92
C ASN A 226 -7.06 -33.63 13.21
N TYR A 227 -6.83 -32.36 12.91
CA TYR A 227 -7.78 -31.27 13.05
C TYR A 227 -7.81 -30.43 11.78
N ASN A 228 -9.00 -29.92 11.45
CA ASN A 228 -9.18 -28.95 10.37
C ASN A 228 -9.91 -27.72 10.91
N GLY A 229 -9.69 -26.57 10.28
CA GLY A 229 -10.34 -25.33 10.68
C GLY A 229 -9.83 -24.11 9.94
N CYS A 230 -9.99 -22.94 10.55
CA CYS A 230 -9.56 -21.65 10.01
C CYS A 230 -8.24 -21.20 10.65
N ALA A 231 -7.60 -20.22 10.04
CA ALA A 231 -6.41 -19.59 10.58
C ALA A 231 -6.30 -18.11 10.23
N THR A 232 -5.43 -17.43 10.98
CA THR A 232 -4.91 -16.11 10.67
C THR A 232 -3.39 -16.14 10.83
N LEU A 233 -2.68 -15.45 9.93
CA LEU A 233 -1.27 -15.14 10.15
C LEU A 233 -1.14 -14.06 11.22
N GLY A 234 0.04 -13.96 11.83
CA GLY A 234 0.34 -12.89 12.76
C GLY A 234 0.09 -11.52 12.12
N ALA A 235 -0.62 -10.65 12.83
CA ALA A 235 -1.08 -9.35 12.34
C ALA A 235 0.00 -8.26 12.41
N THR A 236 1.28 -8.66 12.42
CA THR A 236 2.43 -7.77 12.52
C THR A 236 2.92 -7.41 11.13
N ASP A 237 3.09 -6.12 10.88
CA ASP A 237 3.84 -5.67 9.72
C ASP A 237 5.35 -5.72 10.02
N ILE A 238 6.04 -6.60 9.30
CA ILE A 238 7.49 -6.77 9.41
C ILE A 238 8.27 -5.67 8.68
N THR A 239 7.62 -4.88 7.82
CA THR A 239 8.29 -3.82 7.06
C THR A 239 8.46 -2.52 7.84
N LEU A 240 7.85 -2.40 9.02
CA LEU A 240 7.97 -1.21 9.88
C LEU A 240 9.39 -0.91 10.36
N SER A 241 10.35 -1.83 10.19
CA SER A 241 11.77 -1.56 10.42
C SER A 241 12.31 -0.40 9.55
N TRP A 242 11.65 -0.14 8.42
CA TRP A 242 11.94 0.97 7.51
C TRP A 242 11.40 2.32 8.01
N SER A 243 10.41 2.31 8.91
CA SER A 243 9.83 3.55 9.45
C SER A 243 10.89 4.38 10.18
N GLY A 244 10.76 5.70 10.07
CA GLY A 244 11.72 6.63 10.66
C GLY A 244 11.86 7.93 9.86
N ARG A 245 12.67 8.83 10.40
CA ARG A 245 13.02 10.11 9.78
C ARG A 245 14.43 10.02 9.21
N TYR A 246 14.58 10.38 7.94
CA TYR A 246 15.84 10.37 7.22
C TYR A 246 16.13 11.78 6.72
N GLN A 247 17.34 12.27 6.93
CA GLN A 247 17.71 13.65 6.62
C GLN A 247 19.08 13.73 5.97
N GLY A 248 19.22 14.64 5.01
CA GLY A 248 20.49 14.95 4.37
C GLY A 248 20.50 16.38 3.85
N THR A 249 21.69 16.96 3.78
CA THR A 249 21.91 18.32 3.28
C THR A 249 22.74 18.27 2.02
N SER A 250 22.25 18.92 0.96
CA SER A 250 22.98 19.12 -0.28
C SER A 250 23.83 20.39 -0.20
N TYR A 251 25.01 20.35 -0.82
CA TYR A 251 25.99 21.42 -0.80
C TYR A 251 26.39 21.83 -2.23
N ILE A 252 26.59 23.12 -2.47
CA ILE A 252 27.25 23.66 -3.66
C ILE A 252 28.47 24.44 -3.17
N ASP A 253 29.66 24.11 -3.67
CA ASP A 253 30.93 24.72 -3.24
C ASP A 253 31.08 24.81 -1.70
N ASN A 254 30.78 23.69 -1.03
CA ASN A 254 30.79 23.55 0.44
C ASN A 254 29.80 24.46 1.20
N THR A 255 28.87 25.11 0.49
CA THR A 255 27.78 25.90 1.07
C THR A 255 26.49 25.08 1.08
N PRO A 256 25.80 24.92 2.22
CA PRO A 256 24.55 24.18 2.27
C PRO A 256 23.48 24.93 1.45
N VAL A 257 22.78 24.22 0.58
CA VAL A 257 21.75 24.81 -0.30
C VAL A 257 20.35 24.28 -0.05
N LEU A 258 20.24 23.04 0.42
CA LEU A 258 18.96 22.37 0.59
C LEU A 258 19.08 21.28 1.63
N THR A 259 18.18 21.27 2.61
CA THR A 259 18.02 20.15 3.52
C THR A 259 16.76 19.37 3.14
N THR A 260 16.93 18.09 2.85
CA THR A 260 15.83 17.18 2.51
C THR A 260 15.56 16.27 3.70
N THR A 261 14.31 16.21 4.16
CA THR A 261 13.85 15.28 5.18
C THR A 261 12.78 14.38 4.59
N VAL A 262 13.01 13.06 4.59
CA VAL A 262 12.01 12.05 4.26
C VAL A 262 11.55 11.38 5.54
N THR A 263 10.24 11.36 5.80
CA THR A 263 9.65 10.64 6.94
C THR A 263 8.82 9.48 6.42
N LEU A 264 9.15 8.27 6.87
CA LEU A 264 8.41 7.04 6.58
C LEU A 264 7.60 6.68 7.83
N ASN A 265 6.29 6.93 7.81
CA ASN A 265 5.44 6.75 9.00
C ASN A 265 4.98 5.29 9.14
N PRO A 266 4.70 4.81 10.37
CA PRO A 266 4.26 3.42 10.61
C PRO A 266 2.93 3.03 9.96
N ASP A 267 2.17 3.98 9.43
CA ASP A 267 0.92 3.77 8.72
C ASP A 267 1.10 3.72 7.19
N HIS A 268 2.36 3.55 6.74
CA HIS A 268 2.80 3.61 5.35
C HIS A 268 2.64 4.95 4.65
N SER A 269 2.23 6.02 5.34
CA SER A 269 2.28 7.36 4.77
C SER A 269 3.72 7.85 4.74
N ALA A 270 4.06 8.66 3.74
CA ALA A 270 5.37 9.26 3.59
C ALA A 270 5.25 10.77 3.42
N THR A 271 6.22 11.50 3.97
CA THR A 271 6.37 12.94 3.69
C THR A 271 7.79 13.25 3.26
N THR A 272 7.93 14.17 2.30
CA THR A 272 9.23 14.78 1.99
C THR A 272 9.13 16.27 2.25
N ARG A 273 10.07 16.80 3.03
CA ARG A 273 10.18 18.24 3.32
C ARG A 273 11.51 18.76 2.84
N TYR A 274 11.46 19.92 2.19
CA TYR A 274 12.60 20.63 1.64
C TYR A 274 12.75 21.96 2.38
N ASP A 275 13.87 22.15 3.07
CA ASP A 275 14.18 23.37 3.83
C ASP A 275 15.39 24.09 3.20
N TYR A 276 15.20 25.38 2.89
CA TYR A 276 16.23 26.22 2.29
C TYR A 276 16.94 27.05 3.37
N PRO A 277 18.29 27.03 3.44
CA PRO A 277 19.05 27.89 4.36
C PRO A 277 18.82 29.39 4.15
N SER A 278 18.36 29.80 2.96
CA SER A 278 17.97 31.17 2.63
C SER A 278 16.75 31.68 3.40
N GLY A 279 16.00 30.79 4.08
CA GLY A 279 14.78 31.15 4.81
C GLY A 279 13.52 31.19 3.94
N GLU A 280 13.60 30.74 2.69
CA GLU A 280 12.43 30.52 1.84
C GLU A 280 11.47 29.51 2.48
N PRO A 281 10.15 29.63 2.23
CA PRO A 281 9.18 28.69 2.74
C PRO A 281 9.51 27.24 2.32
N SER A 282 9.41 26.33 3.28
CA SER A 282 9.63 24.91 3.01
C SER A 282 8.62 24.36 2.00
N LEU A 283 9.08 23.46 1.14
CA LEU A 283 8.20 22.68 0.26
C LEU A 283 7.89 21.35 0.92
N ASN A 284 6.66 20.88 0.77
CA ASN A 284 6.22 19.60 1.30
C ASN A 284 5.57 18.74 0.23
N GLU A 285 5.89 17.46 0.30
CA GLU A 285 5.29 16.38 -0.46
C GLU A 285 4.69 15.37 0.51
N VAL A 286 3.56 14.80 0.11
CA VAL A 286 2.91 13.71 0.84
C VAL A 286 2.62 12.56 -0.10
N GLY A 287 2.59 11.35 0.44
CA GLY A 287 2.27 10.14 -0.28
C GLY A 287 2.43 8.92 0.60
N PHE A 288 3.04 7.86 0.08
CA PHE A 288 3.21 6.59 0.80
C PHE A 288 4.56 5.94 0.55
N TRP A 289 4.88 4.93 1.36
CA TRP A 289 6.06 4.10 1.18
C TRP A 289 5.75 2.61 1.37
N GLN A 290 6.57 1.77 0.74
CA GLN A 290 6.52 0.33 0.87
C GLN A 290 7.87 -0.30 0.54
N GLN A 291 8.18 -1.42 1.17
CA GLN A 291 9.39 -2.17 0.85
C GLN A 291 9.32 -2.71 -0.58
N ALA A 292 10.40 -2.51 -1.35
CA ALA A 292 10.52 -3.03 -2.72
C ALA A 292 11.36 -4.32 -2.78
N SER A 293 12.41 -4.42 -1.95
CA SER A 293 13.22 -5.62 -1.75
C SER A 293 13.81 -5.63 -0.34
N ASP A 294 14.60 -6.66 0.01
CA ASP A 294 15.28 -6.75 1.31
C ASP A 294 16.09 -5.50 1.68
N ASN A 295 16.62 -4.78 0.68
CA ASN A 295 17.45 -3.59 0.87
C ASN A 295 16.95 -2.36 0.11
N THR A 296 15.71 -2.36 -0.41
CA THR A 296 15.14 -1.17 -1.06
C THR A 296 13.75 -0.83 -0.56
N VAL A 297 13.48 0.48 -0.50
CA VAL A 297 12.16 1.04 -0.17
C VAL A 297 11.71 1.97 -1.29
N GLN A 298 10.50 1.73 -1.77
CA GLN A 298 9.83 2.62 -2.70
C GLN A 298 9.11 3.70 -1.90
N VAL A 299 9.34 4.94 -2.28
CA VAL A 299 8.65 6.12 -1.75
C VAL A 299 7.95 6.80 -2.91
N VAL A 300 6.62 6.88 -2.83
CA VAL A 300 5.78 7.51 -3.85
C VAL A 300 5.10 8.71 -3.26
N MET A 301 5.46 9.90 -3.71
CA MET A 301 4.76 11.14 -3.39
C MET A 301 3.62 11.32 -4.40
N THR A 302 2.43 11.67 -3.90
CA THR A 302 1.23 11.86 -4.73
C THR A 302 0.74 13.30 -4.75
N GLN A 303 1.24 14.13 -3.84
CA GLN A 303 1.01 15.57 -3.84
C GLN A 303 2.30 16.33 -3.57
N HIS A 304 2.45 17.47 -4.25
CA HIS A 304 3.50 18.47 -4.04
C HIS A 304 2.82 19.84 -3.80
N GLN A 305 3.03 20.42 -2.62
CA GLN A 305 2.38 21.68 -2.21
C GLN A 305 0.84 21.66 -2.38
N GLY A 306 0.22 20.53 -2.02
CA GLY A 306 -1.22 20.31 -2.12
C GLY A 306 -1.75 20.13 -3.55
N ARG A 307 -0.87 20.05 -4.55
CA ARG A 307 -1.23 19.74 -5.95
C ARG A 307 -0.81 18.33 -6.28
N ARG A 308 -1.65 17.61 -7.01
CA ARG A 308 -1.36 16.24 -7.43
C ARG A 308 -0.11 16.20 -8.32
N LEU A 309 0.84 15.37 -7.94
CA LEU A 309 2.07 15.10 -8.68
C LEU A 309 2.55 13.71 -8.25
N ILE A 310 2.70 12.78 -9.20
CA ILE A 310 3.22 11.46 -8.88
C ILE A 310 4.73 11.49 -9.05
N SER A 311 5.46 11.39 -7.95
CA SER A 311 6.90 11.23 -7.95
C SER A 311 7.29 9.95 -7.23
N GLU A 312 8.18 9.17 -7.83
CA GLU A 312 8.66 7.90 -7.30
C GLU A 312 10.18 7.92 -7.12
N ARG A 313 10.61 7.52 -5.93
CA ARG A 313 12.01 7.30 -5.57
C ARG A 313 12.15 5.91 -4.97
N VAL A 314 13.03 5.08 -5.53
CA VAL A 314 13.40 3.78 -4.96
C VAL A 314 14.75 3.93 -4.28
N PHE A 315 14.71 4.02 -2.95
CA PHE A 315 15.90 4.16 -2.14
C PHE A 315 16.54 2.81 -1.87
N THR A 316 17.87 2.76 -1.91
CA THR A 316 18.67 1.64 -1.39
C THR A 316 19.11 1.96 0.03
N PHE A 317 18.94 0.99 0.93
CA PHE A 317 19.35 1.08 2.33
C PHE A 317 20.70 0.43 2.57
N ASP A 318 21.53 1.13 3.32
CA ASP A 318 22.87 0.74 3.74
C ASP A 318 23.07 1.21 5.18
N ASP A 319 23.06 0.28 6.13
CA ASP A 319 23.13 0.48 7.58
C ASP A 319 22.10 1.46 8.17
N ASN A 320 22.39 2.75 8.14
CA ASN A 320 21.53 3.82 8.68
C ASN A 320 21.23 4.89 7.63
N ARG A 321 21.48 4.59 6.36
CA ARG A 321 21.40 5.57 5.26
C ARG A 321 20.55 5.04 4.14
N ILE A 322 19.71 5.91 3.58
CA ILE A 322 18.99 5.66 2.32
C ILE A 322 19.59 6.51 1.21
N THR A 323 19.80 5.92 0.04
CA THR A 323 20.37 6.60 -1.13
C THR A 323 19.54 6.35 -2.37
N VAL A 324 19.45 7.34 -3.25
CA VAL A 324 18.75 7.24 -4.54
C VAL A 324 19.43 8.15 -5.57
N LYS A 325 19.56 7.68 -6.82
CA LYS A 325 20.24 8.43 -7.90
C LYS A 325 19.29 9.00 -8.94
N GLU A 326 18.06 8.50 -8.97
CA GLU A 326 17.07 8.81 -9.98
C GLU A 326 15.71 8.98 -9.33
N GLU A 327 14.90 9.87 -9.90
CA GLU A 327 13.51 10.07 -9.51
C GLU A 327 12.64 9.95 -10.76
N THR A 328 11.49 9.30 -10.64
CA THR A 328 10.53 9.19 -11.74
C THR A 328 9.33 10.08 -11.45
N VAL A 329 9.13 11.14 -12.23
CA VAL A 329 8.03 12.08 -12.09
C VAL A 329 7.07 11.90 -13.27
N ASN A 330 5.81 11.56 -12.99
CA ASN A 330 4.78 11.28 -14.00
C ASN A 330 5.26 10.32 -15.12
N GLY A 331 6.05 9.31 -14.76
CA GLY A 331 6.59 8.31 -15.68
C GLY A 331 7.86 8.72 -16.44
N GLN A 332 8.38 9.93 -16.23
CA GLN A 332 9.65 10.38 -16.78
C GLN A 332 10.75 10.30 -15.70
N THR A 333 11.85 9.64 -16.01
CA THR A 333 12.97 9.47 -15.07
C THR A 333 14.00 10.59 -15.23
N PHE A 334 14.38 11.19 -14.10
CA PHE A 334 15.35 12.27 -13.98
C PHE A 334 16.51 11.81 -13.09
N SER A 335 17.74 12.15 -13.49
CA SER A 335 18.90 11.95 -12.62
C SER A 335 18.93 13.02 -11.53
N LEU A 336 19.24 12.60 -10.30
CA LEU A 336 19.46 13.46 -9.14
C LEU A 336 20.94 13.91 -9.03
N GLY A 337 21.72 13.79 -10.11
CA GLY A 337 23.15 14.13 -10.15
C GLY A 337 24.07 12.94 -9.83
N GLY A 338 25.38 13.18 -9.88
CA GLY A 338 26.41 12.12 -9.74
C GLY A 338 26.37 11.40 -8.39
N ASP A 339 26.14 12.15 -7.31
CA ASP A 339 26.06 11.63 -5.94
C ASP A 339 24.64 11.23 -5.53
N GLY A 340 23.63 11.65 -6.30
CA GLY A 340 22.22 11.45 -5.99
C GLY A 340 21.79 12.13 -4.68
N LEU A 341 20.72 11.62 -4.10
CA LEU A 341 20.23 12.01 -2.77
C LEU A 341 20.64 10.96 -1.74
N SER A 342 21.31 11.40 -0.68
CA SER A 342 21.74 10.57 0.44
C SER A 342 21.18 11.12 1.75
N LEU A 343 20.43 10.29 2.49
CA LEU A 343 19.76 10.69 3.72
C LEU A 343 20.10 9.72 4.85
N GLU A 344 20.50 10.23 6.00
CA GLU A 344 20.82 9.45 7.20
C GLU A 344 19.63 9.40 8.15
N ARG A 345 19.38 8.23 8.74
CA ARG A 345 18.37 8.00 9.77
C ARG A 345 18.73 8.83 11.01
N GLN A 346 17.73 9.53 11.54
CA GLN A 346 17.84 10.46 12.67
C GLN A 346 17.49 9.82 14.01
#